data_AF-A0A4Q3U1U9-F1
#
_entry.id   AF-A0A4Q3U1U9-F1
#
_cell.length_a   1.000
_cell.length_b   1.000
_cell.length_c   1.000
_cell.angle_alpha   90.00
_cell.angle_beta   90.00
_cell.angle_gamma   90.00
#
_symmetry.space_group_name_H-M   'P 1'
#
loop_
_entity.id
_entity.type
_entity.pdbx_description
1 polymer ?
#
loop_
_entity_poly.entity_id
_entity_poly.type
_entity_poly.pdbx_seq_one_letter_code
_entity_poly.pdbx_strand_id
1 'polypeptide(L)'
;MTSEHPQDAFPPEQDLDGLLNLHFAGKVVRKDLTKLVKEGANVPVYVLEYLLGMYCASDDEETIQNGLTTVKRILAENYVRPDEAEKVKSKIRELGTFKVIDKVTVKLNEKRDCYEALLSNLGVKGAEIGGSTVKANEKLLAGGIWAIVTMQYFYEEGQKGSPFIVSDLKPIQMPNFYTDELFKGRRAFSEEQWIDVLVRSTGMEPT
;
A
#
# COMPACT_ATOMS: atom_id res chain seq x y z
N MET A 1 -44.00 -30.19 -31.61
CA MET A 1 -43.01 -29.31 -32.27
C MET A 1 -42.51 -28.37 -31.20
N THR A 2 -41.30 -28.65 -30.74
CA THR A 2 -40.63 -28.07 -29.58
C THR A 2 -40.25 -26.61 -29.84
N SER A 3 -40.59 -25.75 -28.90
CA SER A 3 -40.17 -24.35 -28.84
C SER A 3 -38.71 -24.28 -28.44
N GLU A 4 -37.83 -23.87 -29.35
CA GLU A 4 -36.45 -23.50 -29.01
C GLU A 4 -36.46 -22.14 -28.32
N HIS A 5 -36.04 -22.11 -27.06
CA HIS A 5 -35.62 -20.88 -26.40
C HIS A 5 -34.31 -20.40 -27.05
N PRO A 6 -34.13 -19.09 -27.29
CA PRO A 6 -32.83 -18.57 -27.63
C PRO A 6 -31.89 -18.85 -26.46
N GLN A 7 -30.85 -19.63 -26.69
CA GLN A 7 -29.72 -19.72 -25.78
C GLN A 7 -29.15 -18.31 -25.66
N ASP A 8 -29.23 -17.75 -24.45
CA ASP A 8 -28.45 -16.58 -24.08
C ASP A 8 -26.98 -16.92 -24.33
N ALA A 9 -26.45 -16.41 -25.44
CA ALA A 9 -25.04 -16.55 -25.78
C ALA A 9 -24.27 -15.74 -24.73
N PHE A 10 -23.75 -16.44 -23.72
CA PHE A 10 -22.75 -15.88 -22.83
C PHE A 10 -21.63 -15.30 -23.70
N PRO A 11 -21.22 -14.04 -23.49
CA PRO A 11 -20.10 -13.47 -24.22
C PRO A 11 -18.88 -14.39 -24.01
N PRO A 12 -18.01 -14.52 -25.02
CA PRO A 12 -16.82 -15.37 -24.94
C PRO A 12 -16.08 -15.07 -23.64
N GLU A 13 -15.68 -16.14 -22.92
CA GLU A 13 -14.93 -16.13 -21.65
C GLU A 13 -14.18 -14.81 -21.48
N GLN A 14 -14.78 -13.88 -20.73
CA GLN A 14 -14.05 -12.69 -20.36
C GLN A 14 -12.88 -13.16 -19.52
N ASP A 15 -11.68 -12.86 -20.01
CA ASP A 15 -10.42 -13.17 -19.34
C ASP A 15 -10.52 -12.76 -17.87
N LEU A 16 -10.33 -13.76 -17.00
CA LEU A 16 -10.46 -13.61 -15.56
C LEU A 16 -9.51 -12.52 -15.03
N ASP A 17 -8.33 -12.40 -15.65
CA ASP A 17 -7.34 -11.37 -15.30
C ASP A 17 -7.83 -9.98 -15.70
N GLY A 18 -8.40 -9.83 -16.89
CA GLY A 18 -9.05 -8.59 -17.33
C GLY A 18 -10.19 -8.13 -16.41
N LEU A 19 -11.06 -9.06 -15.99
CA LEU A 19 -12.15 -8.77 -15.05
C LEU A 19 -11.64 -8.39 -13.66
N LEU A 20 -10.61 -9.08 -13.17
CA LEU A 20 -9.95 -8.78 -11.90
C LEU A 20 -9.29 -7.40 -11.95
N ASN A 21 -8.55 -7.08 -13.00
CA ASN A 21 -7.90 -5.78 -13.19
C ASN A 21 -8.95 -4.64 -13.27
N LEU A 22 -10.10 -4.88 -13.89
CA LEU A 22 -11.17 -3.89 -14.02
C LEU A 22 -11.93 -3.64 -12.70
N HIS A 23 -12.34 -4.69 -12.00
CA HIS A 23 -13.23 -4.59 -10.82
C HIS A 23 -12.48 -4.54 -9.49
N PHE A 24 -11.21 -4.93 -9.47
CA PHE A 24 -10.36 -5.00 -8.28
C PHE A 24 -9.00 -4.33 -8.51
N ALA A 25 -8.94 -3.29 -9.34
CA ALA A 25 -7.75 -2.47 -9.54
C ALA A 25 -7.07 -2.10 -8.21
N GLY A 26 -5.75 -2.29 -8.12
CA GLY A 26 -4.97 -2.06 -6.90
C GLY A 26 -5.11 -3.14 -5.81
N LYS A 27 -5.95 -4.16 -6.02
CA LYS A 27 -6.12 -5.33 -5.14
C LYS A 27 -5.64 -6.64 -5.79
N VAL A 28 -5.29 -6.59 -7.08
CA VAL A 28 -4.70 -7.69 -7.85
C VAL A 28 -3.21 -7.47 -7.94
N VAL A 29 -2.43 -8.53 -7.68
CA VAL A 29 -0.98 -8.46 -7.67
C VAL A 29 -0.39 -9.63 -8.47
N ARG A 30 0.46 -9.29 -9.43
CA ARG A 30 1.30 -10.21 -10.20
C ARG A 30 2.44 -10.74 -9.32
N LYS A 31 2.24 -11.92 -8.71
CA LYS A 31 3.19 -12.50 -7.72
C LYS A 31 4.55 -12.85 -8.31
N ASP A 32 4.62 -13.15 -9.60
CA ASP A 32 5.87 -13.36 -10.35
C ASP A 32 6.79 -12.13 -10.28
N LEU A 33 6.22 -10.92 -10.37
CA LEU A 33 6.98 -9.66 -10.35
C LEU A 33 7.62 -9.37 -8.98
N THR A 34 7.02 -9.85 -7.89
CA THR A 34 7.58 -9.65 -6.54
C THR A 34 8.99 -10.22 -6.41
N LYS A 35 9.29 -11.33 -7.10
CA LYS A 35 10.62 -11.97 -7.10
C LYS A 35 11.67 -11.10 -7.78
N LEU A 36 11.32 -10.47 -8.91
CA LEU A 36 12.20 -9.60 -9.70
C LEU A 36 12.59 -8.31 -8.97
N VAL A 37 11.74 -7.82 -8.06
CA VAL A 37 11.99 -6.59 -7.29
C VAL A 37 12.74 -6.85 -5.98
N LYS A 38 12.65 -8.08 -5.44
CA LYS A 38 13.27 -8.45 -4.16
C LYS A 38 14.81 -8.43 -4.20
N GLU A 39 15.40 -8.46 -5.40
CA GLU A 39 16.84 -8.37 -5.59
C GLU A 39 17.35 -6.96 -5.27
N GLY A 40 17.84 -6.75 -4.03
CA GLY A 40 18.59 -5.54 -3.66
C GLY A 40 18.17 -4.83 -2.36
N ALA A 41 17.09 -5.27 -1.70
CA ALA A 41 16.64 -4.67 -0.45
C ALA A 41 15.84 -5.67 0.42
N ASN A 42 16.08 -5.67 1.74
CA ASN A 42 15.29 -6.46 2.70
C ASN A 42 13.96 -5.74 2.99
N VAL A 43 13.09 -5.65 1.97
CA VAL A 43 11.77 -5.02 2.04
C VAL A 43 10.73 -6.12 2.32
N PRO A 44 9.78 -5.89 3.25
CA PRO A 44 8.69 -6.84 3.45
C PRO A 44 7.87 -7.05 2.18
N VAL A 45 7.49 -8.31 1.91
CA VAL A 45 6.81 -8.69 0.65
C VAL A 45 5.54 -7.89 0.39
N TYR A 46 4.71 -7.68 1.42
CA TYR A 46 3.46 -6.91 1.28
C TYR A 46 3.66 -5.44 0.89
N VAL A 47 4.84 -4.84 1.16
CA VAL A 47 5.18 -3.50 0.66
C VAL A 47 5.43 -3.54 -0.84
N LEU A 48 6.12 -4.58 -1.32
CA LEU A 48 6.35 -4.81 -2.74
C LEU A 48 5.02 -5.07 -3.46
N GLU A 49 4.18 -5.93 -2.90
CA GLU A 49 2.87 -6.27 -3.46
C GLU A 49 1.98 -5.03 -3.61
N TYR A 50 1.93 -4.18 -2.59
CA TYR A 50 1.18 -2.92 -2.67
C TYR A 50 1.67 -2.00 -3.79
N LEU A 51 2.99 -1.80 -3.90
CA LEU A 51 3.56 -0.95 -4.95
C LEU A 51 3.34 -1.54 -6.34
N LEU A 52 3.52 -2.85 -6.50
CA LEU A 52 3.25 -3.56 -7.75
C LEU A 52 1.76 -3.49 -8.12
N GLY A 53 0.85 -3.67 -7.16
CA GLY A 53 -0.59 -3.52 -7.40
C GLY A 53 -0.98 -2.10 -7.85
N MET A 54 -0.24 -1.07 -7.44
CA MET A 54 -0.49 0.31 -7.86
C MET A 54 0.07 0.66 -9.26
N TYR A 55 1.22 0.08 -9.64
CA TYR A 55 1.96 0.51 -10.84
C TYR A 55 2.04 -0.55 -11.93
N CYS A 56 1.71 -1.82 -11.64
CA CYS A 56 1.80 -2.96 -12.56
C CYS A 56 0.45 -3.70 -12.72
N ALA A 57 -0.68 -3.06 -12.39
CA ALA A 57 -2.02 -3.61 -12.62
C ALA A 57 -2.46 -3.43 -14.08
N SER A 58 -1.77 -4.09 -15.00
CA SER A 58 -2.03 -4.12 -16.44
C SER A 58 -1.52 -5.43 -17.03
N ASP A 59 -2.11 -5.85 -18.14
CA ASP A 59 -1.68 -7.03 -18.90
C ASP A 59 -0.77 -6.65 -20.10
N ASP A 60 -0.58 -5.36 -20.33
CA ASP A 60 0.36 -4.82 -21.33
C ASP A 60 1.80 -4.84 -20.80
N GLU A 61 2.69 -5.54 -21.52
CA GLU A 61 4.07 -5.77 -21.10
C GLU A 61 4.87 -4.46 -20.99
N GLU A 62 4.65 -3.49 -21.88
CA GLU A 62 5.33 -2.19 -21.82
C GLU A 62 4.92 -1.43 -20.54
N THR A 63 3.62 -1.39 -20.23
CA THR A 63 3.10 -0.82 -19.00
C THR A 63 3.68 -1.49 -17.77
N ILE A 64 3.80 -2.81 -17.77
CA ILE A 64 4.40 -3.57 -16.66
C ILE A 64 5.86 -3.20 -16.44
N GLN A 65 6.67 -3.13 -17.51
CA GLN A 65 8.09 -2.77 -17.40
C GLN A 65 8.30 -1.33 -16.90
N ASN A 66 7.46 -0.40 -17.36
CA ASN A 66 7.43 0.98 -16.85
C ASN A 66 7.02 1.02 -15.37
N GLY A 67 6.04 0.21 -14.99
CA GLY A 67 5.62 0.02 -13.60
C GLY A 67 6.75 -0.50 -12.71
N LEU A 68 7.47 -1.53 -13.14
CA LEU A 68 8.61 -2.09 -12.42
C LEU A 68 9.71 -1.06 -12.20
N THR A 69 10.04 -0.29 -13.24
CA THR A 69 11.02 0.80 -13.15
C THR A 69 10.59 1.84 -12.13
N THR A 70 9.30 2.20 -12.12
CA THR A 70 8.72 3.14 -11.15
C THR A 70 8.80 2.59 -9.72
N VAL A 71 8.45 1.32 -9.50
CA VAL A 71 8.52 0.67 -8.18
C VAL A 71 9.96 0.64 -7.68
N LYS A 72 10.93 0.24 -8.51
CA LYS A 72 12.35 0.23 -8.15
C LYS A 72 12.84 1.63 -7.76
N ARG A 73 12.42 2.67 -8.48
CA ARG A 73 12.76 4.06 -8.16
C ARG A 73 12.16 4.50 -6.82
N ILE A 74 10.87 4.25 -6.58
CA ILE A 74 10.20 4.59 -5.31
C ILE A 74 10.90 3.90 -4.12
N LEU A 75 11.24 2.61 -4.26
CA LEU A 75 11.96 1.90 -3.21
C LEU A 75 13.35 2.50 -2.96
N ALA A 76 14.10 2.80 -4.03
CA ALA A 76 15.43 3.40 -3.90
C ALA A 76 15.41 4.80 -3.26
N GLU A 77 14.37 5.59 -3.55
CA GLU A 77 14.27 6.99 -3.10
C GLU A 77 13.59 7.16 -1.74
N ASN A 78 12.58 6.33 -1.43
CA ASN A 78 11.67 6.54 -0.31
C ASN A 78 11.73 5.43 0.75
N TYR A 79 12.15 4.21 0.44
CA TYR A 79 12.26 3.16 1.46
C TYR A 79 13.41 3.47 2.41
N VAL A 80 13.11 3.60 3.70
CA VAL A 80 14.13 3.93 4.69
C VAL A 80 14.88 2.67 5.07
N ARG A 81 16.18 2.64 4.74
CA ARG A 81 17.12 1.66 5.26
C ARG A 81 17.70 2.17 6.59
N PRO A 82 17.68 1.39 7.68
CA PRO A 82 18.13 1.87 8.99
C PRO A 82 19.57 2.42 9.02
N ASP A 83 20.46 1.86 8.20
CA ASP A 83 21.86 2.28 8.03
C ASP A 83 22.01 3.61 7.27
N GLU A 84 20.99 4.02 6.51
CA GLU A 84 20.96 5.30 5.79
C GLU A 84 20.06 6.35 6.44
N ALA A 85 19.54 6.08 7.66
CA ALA A 85 18.52 6.91 8.31
C ALA A 85 18.92 8.38 8.47
N GLU A 86 20.18 8.67 8.84
CA GLU A 86 20.65 10.06 9.02
C GLU A 86 20.71 10.84 7.70
N LYS A 87 21.03 10.16 6.58
CA LYS A 87 20.97 10.77 5.24
C LYS A 87 19.55 11.16 4.88
N VAL A 88 18.58 10.31 5.21
CA VAL A 88 17.15 10.59 4.97
C VAL A 88 16.65 11.73 5.89
N LYS A 89 17.03 11.76 7.17
CA LYS A 89 16.71 12.88 8.09
C LYS A 89 17.25 14.20 7.59
N SER A 90 18.51 14.22 7.13
CA SER A 90 19.13 15.39 6.52
C SER A 90 18.33 15.86 5.30
N LYS A 91 17.95 14.93 4.41
CA LYS A 91 17.10 15.24 3.25
C LYS A 91 15.73 15.82 3.64
N ILE A 92 15.07 15.28 4.66
CA ILE A 92 13.79 15.80 5.16
C ILE A 92 13.97 17.24 5.69
N ARG A 93 15.06 17.52 6.41
CA ARG A 93 15.38 18.86 6.91
C ARG A 93 15.64 19.85 5.78
N GLU A 94 16.49 19.50 4.82
CA GLU A 94 16.89 20.38 3.72
C GLU A 94 15.72 20.68 2.77
N LEU A 95 14.86 19.69 2.50
CA LEU A 95 13.70 19.87 1.61
C LEU A 95 12.47 20.46 2.32
N GLY A 96 12.45 20.47 3.67
CA GLY A 96 11.31 20.83 4.49
C GLY A 96 10.16 19.81 4.46
N THR A 97 9.99 19.07 3.37
CA THR A 97 9.01 17.98 3.24
C THR A 97 9.56 16.85 2.38
N PHE A 98 9.37 15.60 2.79
CA PHE A 98 9.82 14.43 2.03
C PHE A 98 9.00 13.18 2.35
N LYS A 99 8.79 12.32 1.35
CA LYS A 99 8.06 11.06 1.52
C LYS A 99 9.01 9.92 1.88
N VAL A 100 8.59 9.09 2.83
CA VAL A 100 9.32 7.89 3.25
C VAL A 100 8.39 6.70 3.33
N ILE A 101 8.92 5.49 3.13
CA ILE A 101 8.24 4.23 3.40
C ILE A 101 8.88 3.66 4.67
N ASP A 102 8.09 3.54 5.73
CA ASP A 102 8.53 3.07 7.03
C ASP A 102 7.38 2.41 7.80
N LYS A 103 7.71 1.66 8.85
CA LYS A 103 6.77 1.20 9.86
C LYS A 103 6.56 2.29 10.92
N VAL A 104 5.31 2.73 11.06
CA VAL A 104 4.90 3.76 12.00
C VAL A 104 4.12 3.15 13.16
N THR A 105 4.49 3.48 14.38
CA THR A 105 3.65 3.30 15.58
C THR A 105 3.36 4.66 16.19
N VAL A 106 2.28 4.78 16.96
CA VAL A 106 1.89 6.02 17.64
C VAL A 106 1.63 5.74 19.12
N LYS A 107 1.90 6.74 19.96
CA LYS A 107 1.51 6.78 21.37
C LYS A 107 0.88 8.12 21.71
N LEU A 108 0.03 8.16 22.74
CA LEU A 108 -0.43 9.40 23.34
C LEU A 108 0.66 9.94 24.28
N ASN A 109 1.03 11.21 24.10
CA ASN A 109 1.86 11.94 25.06
C ASN A 109 0.96 12.77 25.96
N GLU A 110 0.61 12.23 27.12
CA GLU A 110 -0.27 12.86 28.12
C GLU A 110 0.30 14.17 28.70
N LYS A 111 1.62 14.35 28.68
CA LYS A 111 2.26 15.59 29.18
C LYS A 111 2.09 16.77 28.23
N ARG A 112 1.98 16.47 26.93
CA ARG A 112 1.88 17.46 25.86
C ARG A 112 0.50 17.49 25.20
N ASP A 113 -0.38 16.57 25.60
CA ASP A 113 -1.70 16.35 25.02
C ASP A 113 -1.67 16.22 23.49
N CYS A 114 -0.74 15.41 22.98
CA CYS A 114 -0.59 15.17 21.54
C CYS A 114 -0.23 13.72 21.24
N TYR A 115 -0.45 13.30 19.99
CA TYR A 115 0.02 12.01 19.51
C TYR A 115 1.43 12.12 18.95
N GLU A 116 2.26 11.14 19.31
CA GLU A 116 3.65 11.05 18.91
C GLU A 116 3.90 9.76 18.14
N ALA A 117 4.32 9.91 16.88
CA ALA A 117 4.73 8.84 16.02
C ALA A 117 6.20 8.42 16.27
N LEU A 118 6.44 7.12 16.10
CA LEU A 118 7.74 6.50 15.98
C LEU A 118 7.86 5.94 14.57
N LEU A 119 8.84 6.42 13.81
CA LEU A 119 9.24 5.85 12.53
C LEU A 119 10.38 4.86 12.77
N SER A 120 10.13 3.58 12.52
CA SER A 120 10.97 2.48 13.00
C SER A 120 12.35 2.47 12.35
N ASN A 121 12.41 2.56 11.02
CA ASN A 121 13.65 2.52 10.26
C ASN A 121 14.33 3.89 10.24
N LEU A 122 13.56 4.98 10.15
CA LEU A 122 14.09 6.34 10.23
C LEU A 122 14.63 6.65 11.63
N GLY A 123 14.16 5.96 12.66
CA GLY A 123 14.57 6.17 14.05
C GLY A 123 14.13 7.52 14.62
N VAL A 124 13.17 8.20 13.98
CA VAL A 124 12.57 9.43 14.50
C VAL A 124 11.54 9.05 15.57
N LYS A 125 11.77 9.55 16.78
CA LYS A 125 10.89 9.37 17.94
C LYS A 125 10.21 10.69 18.25
N GLY A 126 8.92 10.67 18.57
CA GLY A 126 8.20 11.86 19.01
C GLY A 126 7.74 12.77 17.87
N ALA A 127 7.71 12.27 16.62
CA ALA A 127 7.19 13.07 15.52
C ALA A 127 5.70 13.35 15.75
N GLU A 128 5.28 14.60 15.66
CA GLU A 128 3.87 14.94 15.90
C GLU A 128 2.98 14.41 14.78
N ILE A 129 1.82 13.88 15.13
CA ILE A 129 0.84 13.36 14.17
C ILE A 129 -0.56 13.81 14.58
N GLY A 130 -1.36 14.24 13.59
CA GLY A 130 -2.72 14.72 13.83
C GLY A 130 -3.65 13.62 14.36
N GLY A 131 -4.50 13.95 15.34
CA GLY A 131 -5.46 13.00 15.92
C GLY A 131 -6.47 12.43 14.92
N SER A 132 -6.81 13.17 13.87
CA SER A 132 -7.65 12.68 12.76
C SER A 132 -6.98 11.53 12.00
N THR A 133 -5.68 11.64 11.71
CA THR A 133 -4.88 10.59 11.08
C THR A 133 -4.81 9.35 11.95
N VAL A 134 -4.64 9.52 13.27
CA VAL A 134 -4.64 8.41 14.24
C VAL A 134 -6.01 7.73 14.29
N LYS A 135 -7.09 8.50 14.37
CA LYS A 135 -8.47 7.98 14.39
C LYS A 135 -8.83 7.20 13.12
N ALA A 136 -8.35 7.64 11.96
CA ALA A 136 -8.53 6.92 10.71
C ALA A 136 -7.72 5.61 10.63
N ASN A 137 -6.71 5.45 11.49
CA ASN A 137 -5.74 4.36 11.44
C ASN A 137 -5.44 3.81 12.84
N GLU A 138 -6.44 3.27 13.53
CA GLU A 138 -6.34 2.84 14.94
C GLU A 138 -5.20 1.83 15.21
N LYS A 139 -4.83 1.02 14.20
CA LYS A 139 -3.69 0.08 14.27
C LYS A 139 -2.34 0.78 14.56
N LEU A 140 -2.22 2.08 14.32
CA LEU A 140 -1.06 2.87 14.73
C LEU A 140 -0.82 2.77 16.25
N LEU A 141 -1.87 2.67 17.05
CA LEU A 141 -1.81 2.53 18.52
C LEU A 141 -1.64 1.07 18.98
N ALA A 142 -1.76 0.09 18.09
CA ALA A 142 -1.84 -1.34 18.40
C ALA A 142 -0.79 -2.18 17.62
N GLY A 143 0.47 -1.73 17.60
CA GLY A 143 1.58 -2.47 16.98
C GLY A 143 2.12 -1.86 15.68
N GLY A 144 1.43 -0.85 15.16
CA GLY A 144 1.86 -0.03 14.03
C GLY A 144 1.59 -0.66 12.67
N ILE A 145 1.77 0.16 11.63
CA ILE A 145 1.51 -0.21 10.24
C ILE A 145 2.66 0.23 9.36
N TRP A 146 2.86 -0.46 8.25
CA TRP A 146 3.70 0.05 7.16
C TRP A 146 2.91 1.08 6.37
N ALA A 147 3.55 2.21 6.08
CA ALA A 147 2.91 3.32 5.40
C ALA A 147 3.89 4.08 4.51
N ILE A 148 3.34 4.74 3.48
CA ILE A 148 3.99 5.89 2.85
C ILE A 148 3.66 7.11 3.70
N VAL A 149 4.67 7.73 4.29
CA VAL A 149 4.55 8.83 5.23
C VAL A 149 5.12 10.08 4.59
N THR A 150 4.36 11.17 4.59
CA THR A 150 4.89 12.49 4.27
C THR A 150 5.41 13.11 5.56
N MET A 151 6.73 13.24 5.64
CA MET A 151 7.41 13.89 6.75
C MET A 151 7.60 15.36 6.42
N GLN A 152 7.32 16.22 7.40
CA GLN A 152 7.68 17.63 7.38
C GLN A 152 8.73 17.91 8.46
N TYR A 153 9.58 18.89 8.19
CA TYR A 153 10.54 19.41 9.15
C TYR A 153 10.29 20.89 9.41
N PHE A 154 10.02 21.22 10.66
CA PHE A 154 9.86 22.59 11.09
C PHE A 154 10.50 22.75 12.48
N TYR A 155 11.44 23.68 12.60
CA TYR A 155 12.13 23.94 13.84
C TYR A 155 11.96 25.41 14.22
N GLU A 156 11.38 25.65 15.39
CA GLU A 156 11.34 26.95 16.04
C GLU A 156 12.13 26.94 17.35
N GLU A 157 12.78 28.08 17.64
CA GLU A 157 13.52 28.24 18.89
C GLU A 157 12.57 28.17 20.10
N GLY A 158 12.93 27.34 21.09
CA GLY A 158 12.10 27.12 22.27
C GLY A 158 10.96 26.11 22.10
N GLN A 159 10.83 25.47 20.92
CA GLN A 159 9.83 24.43 20.73
C GLN A 159 10.08 23.24 21.67
N LYS A 160 9.00 22.76 22.31
CA LYS A 160 9.06 21.59 23.19
C LYS A 160 8.94 20.27 22.43
N GLY A 161 8.48 20.32 21.18
CA GLY A 161 8.20 19.16 20.33
C GLY A 161 9.36 18.76 19.42
N SER A 162 9.20 17.59 18.81
CA SER A 162 10.08 17.16 17.72
C SER A 162 9.90 18.11 16.54
N PRO A 163 10.99 18.48 15.82
CA PRO A 163 10.86 19.22 14.58
C PRO A 163 10.27 18.38 13.44
N PHE A 164 10.18 17.06 13.62
CA PHE A 164 9.58 16.16 12.66
C PHE A 164 8.06 16.06 12.88
N ILE A 165 7.31 16.21 11.79
CA ILE A 165 5.85 16.14 11.78
C ILE A 165 5.43 15.13 10.71
N VAL A 166 4.46 14.27 11.05
CA VAL A 166 3.77 13.41 10.08
C VAL A 166 2.57 14.19 9.55
N SER A 167 2.69 14.73 8.34
CA SER A 167 1.64 15.56 7.75
C SER A 167 0.62 14.77 6.92
N ASP A 168 1.04 13.63 6.35
CA ASP A 168 0.16 12.70 5.64
C ASP A 168 0.66 11.26 5.87
N LEU A 169 -0.27 10.32 5.94
CA LEU A 169 0.02 8.90 6.13
C LEU A 169 -0.92 8.07 5.27
N LYS A 170 -0.32 7.29 4.37
CA LYS A 170 -1.04 6.33 3.51
C LYS A 170 -0.65 4.91 3.90
N PRO A 171 -1.55 4.16 4.57
CA PRO A 171 -1.30 2.76 4.90
C PRO A 171 -1.01 1.94 3.65
N ILE A 172 0.01 1.10 3.72
CA ILE A 172 0.32 0.11 2.68
C ILE A 172 -0.53 -1.15 2.87
N GLN A 173 -0.94 -1.42 4.12
CA GLN A 173 -1.90 -2.47 4.41
C GLN A 173 -3.31 -1.90 4.32
N MET A 174 -4.24 -2.66 3.71
CA MET A 174 -5.68 -2.37 3.77
C MET A 174 -6.08 -2.24 5.25
N PRO A 175 -6.45 -1.03 5.73
CA PRO A 175 -6.80 -0.86 7.13
C PRO A 175 -8.12 -1.57 7.44
N ASN A 176 -9.05 -1.55 6.46
CA ASN A 176 -10.39 -2.11 6.54
C ASN A 176 -10.72 -2.98 5.32
N PHE A 177 -11.45 -4.07 5.55
CA PHE A 177 -12.10 -4.84 4.51
C PHE A 177 -13.38 -4.11 4.10
N TYR A 178 -13.35 -3.37 3.00
CA TYR A 178 -14.53 -2.70 2.48
C TYR A 178 -15.45 -3.73 1.81
N THR A 179 -16.36 -4.28 2.62
CA THR A 179 -17.34 -5.29 2.22
C THR A 179 -18.13 -4.88 0.99
N ASP A 180 -18.53 -3.62 0.91
CA ASP A 180 -19.43 -3.14 -0.15
C ASP A 180 -18.76 -3.11 -1.52
N GLU A 181 -17.48 -2.73 -1.58
CA GLU A 181 -16.69 -2.78 -2.81
C GLU A 181 -16.49 -4.22 -3.27
N LEU A 182 -16.23 -5.14 -2.33
CA LEU A 182 -16.09 -6.55 -2.65
C LEU A 182 -17.40 -7.11 -3.22
N PHE A 183 -18.54 -6.84 -2.58
CA PHE A 183 -19.84 -7.29 -3.05
C PHE A 183 -20.22 -6.67 -4.39
N LYS A 184 -19.83 -5.42 -4.64
CA LYS A 184 -20.02 -4.78 -5.95
C LYS A 184 -19.17 -5.43 -7.03
N GLY A 185 -17.87 -5.67 -6.77
CA GLY A 185 -16.96 -6.33 -7.70
C GLY A 185 -17.39 -7.77 -8.01
N ARG A 186 -17.77 -8.55 -6.99
CA ARG A 186 -18.26 -9.93 -7.11
C ARG A 186 -19.36 -10.08 -8.18
N ARG A 187 -20.26 -9.10 -8.29
CA ARG A 187 -21.39 -9.15 -9.22
C ARG A 187 -20.99 -9.17 -10.70
N ALA A 188 -19.74 -8.87 -11.02
CA ALA A 188 -19.22 -8.92 -12.39
C ALA A 188 -18.72 -10.31 -12.83
N PHE A 189 -18.72 -11.31 -11.94
CA PHE A 189 -18.17 -12.64 -12.19
C PHE A 189 -19.29 -13.68 -12.20
N SER A 190 -19.15 -14.75 -12.98
CA SER A 190 -20.00 -15.94 -12.85
C SER A 190 -19.76 -16.66 -11.50
N GLU A 191 -20.48 -17.74 -11.24
CA GLU A 191 -20.21 -18.59 -10.06
C GLU A 191 -18.83 -19.26 -10.18
N GLU A 192 -18.57 -19.91 -11.31
CA GLU A 192 -17.31 -20.61 -11.60
C GLU A 192 -16.11 -19.67 -11.56
N GLN A 193 -16.19 -18.53 -12.27
CA GLN A 193 -15.11 -17.53 -12.27
C GLN A 193 -14.82 -17.00 -10.86
N TRP A 194 -15.83 -16.89 -10.00
CA TRP A 194 -15.59 -16.43 -8.63
C TRP A 194 -14.94 -17.49 -7.76
N ILE A 195 -15.30 -18.76 -7.95
CA ILE A 195 -14.61 -19.86 -7.28
C ILE A 195 -13.12 -19.82 -7.65
N ASP A 196 -12.81 -19.63 -8.93
CA ASP A 196 -11.43 -19.48 -9.41
C ASP A 196 -10.72 -18.29 -8.77
N VAL A 197 -11.39 -17.13 -8.66
CA VAL A 197 -10.85 -15.95 -7.97
C VAL A 197 -10.53 -16.27 -6.50
N LEU A 198 -11.43 -16.96 -5.79
CA LEU A 198 -11.21 -17.33 -4.39
C LEU A 198 -10.01 -18.29 -4.26
N VAL A 199 -9.91 -19.31 -5.11
CA VAL A 199 -8.77 -20.24 -5.15
C VAL A 199 -7.46 -19.48 -5.41
N ARG A 200 -7.42 -18.61 -6.43
CA ARG A 200 -6.25 -17.78 -6.78
C ARG A 200 -5.86 -16.79 -5.68
N SER A 201 -6.82 -16.25 -4.93
CA SER A 201 -6.56 -15.35 -3.80
C SER A 201 -5.75 -16.03 -2.68
N THR A 202 -5.89 -17.35 -2.52
CA THR A 202 -5.10 -18.15 -1.58
C THR A 202 -3.73 -18.54 -2.14
N GLY A 203 -3.47 -18.25 -3.42
CA GLY A 203 -2.23 -18.58 -4.14
C GLY A 203 -2.22 -19.96 -4.78
N MET A 204 -3.39 -20.56 -5.01
CA MET A 204 -3.55 -21.81 -5.75
C MET A 204 -4.06 -21.53 -7.18
N GLU A 205 -3.69 -22.35 -8.15
CA GLU A 205 -4.29 -22.28 -9.50
C GLU A 205 -5.46 -23.28 -9.60
N PRO A 206 -6.65 -22.85 -10.06
CA PRO A 206 -7.80 -23.72 -10.28
C PRO A 206 -7.54 -24.68 -11.46
N THR A 207 -8.25 -25.83 -11.47
CA THR A 207 -8.06 -26.95 -12.43
C THR A 207 -9.35 -27.28 -13.16
#